data_AF-A0A3D6DBQ3-F1
#
_entry.id   AF-A0A3D6DBQ3-F1
#
_cell.length_a   1.000
_cell.length_b   1.000
_cell.length_c   1.000
_cell.angle_alpha   90.00
_cell.angle_beta   90.00
_cell.angle_gamma   90.00
#
_symmetry.space_group_name_H-M   'P 1'
#
loop_
_entity.id
_entity.type
_entity.pdbx_description
1 polymer ?
#
loop_
_entity_poly.entity_id
_entity_poly.type
_entity_poly.pdbx_seq_one_letter_code
_entity_poly.pdbx_strand_id
1 'polypeptide(L)'
;MLWKALLFLGIYAVLHFGYELTGWRFLIPFCGVDESVFEHLKIGFWAYFLTNVLEYVVSRKRRNGAWWFSRLFSGTLLPWFIVIVWYMVPVFFGHVESLVVELIWAFFVTFISGVFSIVVERNIEKRPLTASFVSVIILLFAVSIVFFTAFSFEKPWVDLFVEH
;
A
#
# COMPACT_ATOMS: atom_id res chain seq x y z
N MET A 1 1.22 17.27 1.20
CA MET A 1 0.75 16.31 0.17
C MET A 1 1.96 15.74 -0.54
N LEU A 2 2.71 16.56 -1.28
CA LEU A 2 3.89 16.09 -2.01
C LEU A 2 4.94 15.40 -1.11
N TRP A 3 5.35 16.01 0.00
CA TRP A 3 6.36 15.43 0.89
C TRP A 3 5.99 14.03 1.41
N LYS A 4 4.71 13.80 1.72
CA LYS A 4 4.21 12.52 2.26
C LYS A 4 4.14 11.46 1.18
N ALA A 5 3.73 11.84 -0.04
CA ALA A 5 3.76 10.94 -1.19
C ALA A 5 5.20 10.54 -1.57
N LEU A 6 6.16 11.48 -1.49
CA LEU A 6 7.57 11.18 -1.71
C LEU A 6 8.16 10.30 -0.59
N LEU A 7 7.79 10.54 0.67
CA LEU A 7 8.17 9.67 1.79
C LEU A 7 7.63 8.25 1.57
N PHE A 8 6.36 8.13 1.20
CA PHE A 8 5.74 6.87 0.85
C PHE A 8 6.50 6.15 -0.27
N LEU A 9 6.83 6.84 -1.36
CA LEU A 9 7.59 6.28 -2.46
C LEU A 9 8.97 5.78 -2.01
N GLY A 10 9.66 6.54 -1.16
CA GLY A 10 10.95 6.15 -0.60
C GLY A 10 10.86 4.89 0.27
N ILE A 11 9.86 4.81 1.16
CA ILE A 11 9.65 3.61 1.99
C ILE A 11 9.24 2.41 1.12
N TYR A 12 8.39 2.63 0.12
CA TYR A 12 8.02 1.60 -0.85
C TYR A 12 9.25 0.99 -1.49
N ALA A 13 10.18 1.80 -1.99
CA ALA A 13 11.43 1.33 -2.58
C ALA A 13 12.31 0.55 -1.58
N VAL A 14 12.40 1.01 -0.32
CA VAL A 14 13.14 0.28 0.73
C VAL A 14 12.53 -1.09 1.00
N LEU A 15 11.20 -1.18 1.08
CA LEU A 15 10.51 -2.46 1.29
C LEU A 15 10.56 -3.36 0.06
N HIS A 16 10.59 -2.80 -1.15
CA HIS A 16 10.77 -3.55 -2.39
C HIS A 16 12.08 -4.34 -2.37
N PHE A 17 13.20 -3.65 -2.15
CA PHE A 17 14.53 -4.28 -2.20
C PHE A 17 15.00 -4.88 -0.86
N GLY A 18 14.27 -4.62 0.24
CA GLY A 18 14.76 -4.91 1.59
C GLY A 18 15.06 -6.39 1.85
N TYR A 19 14.18 -7.30 1.40
CA TYR A 19 14.41 -8.74 1.56
C TYR A 19 15.44 -9.27 0.56
N GLU A 20 15.35 -8.87 -0.71
CA GLU A 20 16.29 -9.25 -1.77
C GLU A 20 17.75 -8.93 -1.38
N LEU A 21 18.00 -7.74 -0.83
CA LEU A 21 19.35 -7.28 -0.47
C LEU A 21 19.91 -7.92 0.80
N THR A 22 19.07 -8.39 1.73
CA THR A 22 19.51 -8.84 3.06
C THR A 22 19.36 -10.34 3.29
N GLY A 23 18.42 -11.00 2.60
CA GLY A 23 18.04 -12.40 2.83
C GLY A 23 17.42 -12.66 4.21
N TRP A 24 17.08 -11.63 4.98
CA TRP A 24 16.59 -11.80 6.35
C TRP A 24 15.13 -12.26 6.39
N ARG A 25 14.91 -13.49 6.85
CA ARG A 25 13.57 -14.13 6.89
C ARG A 25 12.49 -13.33 7.63
N PHE A 26 12.85 -12.52 8.63
CA PHE A 26 11.86 -11.72 9.36
C PHE A 26 11.28 -10.57 8.53
N LEU A 27 11.90 -10.23 7.39
CA LEU A 27 11.42 -9.19 6.47
C LEU A 27 10.33 -9.68 5.51
N ILE A 28 10.16 -11.00 5.34
CA ILE A 28 9.18 -11.61 4.43
C ILE A 28 7.76 -11.01 4.59
N PRO A 29 7.24 -10.76 5.81
CA PRO A 29 5.90 -10.20 5.97
C PRO A 29 5.75 -8.76 5.43
N PHE A 30 6.84 -8.02 5.26
CA PHE A 30 6.83 -6.58 4.97
C PHE A 30 7.39 -6.23 3.60
N CYS A 31 8.44 -6.93 3.18
CA CYS A 31 9.19 -6.66 1.96
C CYS A 31 8.73 -7.56 0.81
N GLY A 32 9.00 -7.12 -0.43
CA GLY A 32 8.78 -7.95 -1.61
C GLY A 32 9.63 -9.21 -1.58
N VAL A 33 9.02 -10.36 -1.86
CA VAL A 33 9.75 -11.64 -2.03
C VAL A 33 9.79 -12.13 -3.46
N ASP A 34 8.93 -11.59 -4.32
CA ASP A 34 8.92 -11.78 -5.77
C ASP A 34 8.32 -10.54 -6.45
N GLU A 35 8.31 -10.53 -7.79
CA GLU A 35 7.81 -9.42 -8.61
C GLU A 35 6.29 -9.45 -8.84
N SER A 36 5.55 -10.34 -8.17
CA SER A 36 4.12 -10.45 -8.38
C SER A 36 3.39 -9.16 -7.99
N VAL A 37 2.28 -8.89 -8.67
CA VAL A 37 1.40 -7.75 -8.34
C VAL A 37 0.98 -7.80 -6.87
N PHE A 38 0.75 -9.00 -6.33
CA PHE A 38 0.37 -9.17 -4.93
C PHE A 38 1.42 -8.65 -3.95
N GLU A 39 2.70 -8.94 -4.20
CA GLU A 39 3.81 -8.43 -3.38
C GLU A 39 3.88 -6.90 -3.44
N HIS A 40 3.65 -6.30 -4.60
CA HIS A 40 3.54 -4.85 -4.76
C HIS A 40 2.37 -4.26 -3.95
N LEU A 41 1.23 -4.94 -3.88
CA LEU A 41 0.09 -4.54 -3.05
C LEU A 41 0.44 -4.55 -1.55
N LYS A 42 1.09 -5.63 -1.09
CA LYS A 42 1.58 -5.76 0.29
C LYS A 42 2.57 -4.65 0.63
N ILE A 43 3.56 -4.41 -0.23
CA ILE A 43 4.54 -3.35 -0.04
C ILE A 43 3.82 -2.00 0.04
N GLY A 44 2.86 -1.74 -0.86
CA GLY A 44 2.04 -0.53 -0.83
C GLY A 44 1.32 -0.33 0.51
N PHE A 45 0.69 -1.39 1.03
CA PHE A 45 0.02 -1.38 2.33
C PHE A 45 0.99 -1.02 3.47
N TRP A 46 2.10 -1.75 3.58
CA TRP A 46 3.07 -1.54 4.66
C TRP A 46 3.83 -0.22 4.54
N ALA A 47 4.23 0.17 3.33
CA ALA A 47 4.93 1.42 3.09
C ALA A 47 4.05 2.62 3.49
N TYR A 48 2.76 2.59 3.20
CA TYR A 48 1.86 3.68 3.59
C TYR A 48 1.60 3.68 5.10
N PHE A 49 1.43 2.51 5.72
CA PHE A 49 1.33 2.41 7.18
C PHE A 49 2.58 2.99 7.88
N LEU A 50 3.78 2.59 7.46
CA LEU A 50 5.04 3.12 8.00
C LEU A 50 5.19 4.62 7.74
N THR A 51 4.77 5.11 6.56
CA THR A 51 4.72 6.55 6.26
C THR A 51 3.87 7.30 7.30
N ASN A 52 2.72 6.75 7.68
CA ASN A 52 1.84 7.34 8.69
C ASN A 52 2.46 7.30 10.10
N VAL A 53 3.14 6.22 10.44
CA VAL A 53 3.88 6.12 11.72
C VAL A 53 5.00 7.17 11.77
N LEU A 54 5.79 7.32 10.70
CA LEU A 54 6.82 8.35 10.64
C LEU A 54 6.24 9.77 10.66
N GLU A 55 5.14 10.02 9.95
CA GLU A 55 4.40 11.28 10.03
C GLU A 55 3.99 11.59 11.49
N TYR A 56 3.50 10.59 12.23
CA TYR A 56 3.12 10.73 13.63
C TYR A 56 4.31 11.16 14.49
N VAL A 57 5.43 10.44 14.38
CA VAL A 57 6.65 10.70 15.17
C VAL A 57 7.23 12.08 14.87
N VAL A 58 7.31 12.46 13.59
CA VAL A 58 7.90 13.74 13.17
C VAL A 58 6.98 14.92 13.49
N SER A 59 5.66 14.75 13.34
CA SER A 59 4.72 15.87 13.47
C SER A 59 4.64 16.43 14.89
N ARG A 60 5.03 15.68 15.95
CA ARG A 60 4.98 16.07 17.39
C ARG A 60 3.68 16.71 17.88
N LYS A 61 2.59 16.61 17.11
CA LYS A 61 1.28 17.21 17.41
C LYS A 61 0.42 16.18 18.12
N ARG A 62 -0.38 16.61 19.10
CA ARG A 62 -1.48 15.77 19.62
C ARG A 62 -2.44 15.48 18.47
N ARG A 63 -2.60 14.20 18.15
CA ARG A 63 -3.55 13.70 17.15
C ARG A 63 -4.68 12.98 17.86
N ASN A 64 -5.90 13.13 17.37
CA ASN A 64 -7.09 12.47 17.91
C ASN A 64 -7.33 11.11 17.22
N GLY A 65 -8.36 10.38 17.63
CA GLY A 65 -8.71 9.10 17.00
C GLY A 65 -9.01 9.23 15.50
N ALA A 66 -9.69 10.30 15.08
CA ALA A 66 -10.03 10.54 13.66
C ALA A 66 -8.77 10.62 12.77
N TRP A 67 -7.66 11.13 13.30
CA TRP A 67 -6.38 11.17 12.60
C TRP A 67 -5.84 9.77 12.28
N TRP A 68 -5.87 8.85 13.26
CA TRP A 68 -5.40 7.47 13.08
C TRP A 68 -6.34 6.69 12.16
N PHE A 69 -7.64 6.72 12.43
CA PHE A 69 -8.59 5.91 11.69
C PHE A 69 -8.74 6.34 10.23
N SER A 70 -8.62 7.64 9.91
CA SER A 70 -8.58 8.10 8.51
C SER A 70 -7.39 7.53 7.73
N ARG A 71 -6.22 7.43 8.37
CA ARG A 71 -4.98 6.86 7.79
C ARG A 71 -5.02 5.35 7.64
N LEU A 72 -5.54 4.65 8.64
CA LEU A 72 -5.76 3.21 8.57
C LEU A 72 -6.72 2.88 7.41
N PHE A 73 -7.83 3.60 7.32
CA PHE A 73 -8.79 3.39 6.24
C PHE A 73 -8.20 3.68 4.86
N SER A 74 -7.55 4.82 4.67
CA SER A 74 -6.90 5.13 3.38
C SER A 74 -5.79 4.12 3.03
N GLY A 75 -5.04 3.66 4.03
CA GLY A 75 -4.00 2.64 3.85
C GLY A 75 -4.56 1.29 3.42
N THR A 76 -5.73 0.90 3.92
CA THR A 76 -6.43 -0.30 3.46
C THR A 76 -6.99 -0.16 2.04
N LEU A 77 -7.40 1.05 1.62
CA LEU A 77 -7.87 1.29 0.26
C LEU A 77 -6.74 1.38 -0.77
N LEU A 78 -5.54 1.75 -0.35
CA LEU A 78 -4.40 2.00 -1.24
C LEU A 78 -4.06 0.81 -2.15
N PRO A 79 -3.92 -0.44 -1.65
CA PRO A 79 -3.66 -1.59 -2.52
C PRO A 79 -4.72 -1.79 -3.60
N TRP A 80 -6.00 -1.59 -3.27
CA TRP A 80 -7.08 -1.71 -4.24
C TRP A 80 -7.00 -0.63 -5.31
N PHE A 81 -6.60 0.58 -4.94
CA PHE A 81 -6.34 1.63 -5.91
C PHE A 81 -5.16 1.29 -6.82
N ILE A 82 -4.07 0.71 -6.28
CA ILE A 82 -2.95 0.20 -7.10
C ILE A 82 -3.46 -0.80 -8.13
N VAL A 83 -4.24 -1.82 -7.73
CA VAL A 83 -4.81 -2.82 -8.66
C VAL A 83 -5.60 -2.15 -9.78
N ILE A 84 -6.54 -1.27 -9.42
CA ILE A 84 -7.42 -0.61 -10.39
C ILE A 84 -6.61 0.18 -11.42
N VAL A 85 -5.60 0.93 -10.97
CA VAL A 85 -4.79 1.75 -11.88
C VAL A 85 -3.81 0.88 -12.66
N TRP A 86 -3.09 -0.05 -12.02
CA TRP A 86 -2.08 -0.92 -12.64
C TRP A 86 -2.63 -1.64 -13.87
N TYR A 87 -3.81 -2.25 -13.74
CA TYR A 87 -4.44 -3.02 -14.81
C TYR A 87 -5.05 -2.18 -15.94
N MET A 88 -4.99 -0.84 -15.87
CA MET A 88 -5.41 -0.01 -17.00
C MET A 88 -4.49 -0.15 -18.23
N VAL A 89 -3.18 -0.36 -18.02
CA VAL A 89 -2.26 -0.55 -19.17
C VAL A 89 -2.61 -1.81 -19.97
N PRO A 90 -2.75 -3.00 -19.34
CA PRO A 90 -3.23 -4.19 -20.03
C PRO A 90 -4.58 -4.03 -20.74
N VAL A 91 -5.51 -3.25 -20.17
CA VAL A 91 -6.82 -3.00 -20.79
C VAL A 91 -6.72 -2.29 -22.14
N PHE A 92 -5.82 -1.31 -22.27
CA PHE A 92 -5.71 -0.51 -23.50
C PHE A 92 -4.63 -0.98 -24.47
N PHE A 93 -3.56 -1.59 -23.96
CA PHE A 93 -2.37 -1.93 -24.75
C PHE A 93 -2.05 -3.42 -24.79
N GLY A 94 -2.78 -4.25 -24.05
CA GLY A 94 -2.44 -5.67 -23.88
C GLY A 94 -1.16 -5.86 -23.08
N HIS A 95 -0.46 -6.98 -23.31
CA HIS A 95 0.81 -7.24 -22.66
C HIS A 95 1.90 -6.31 -23.21
N VAL A 96 2.63 -5.63 -22.33
CA VAL A 96 3.69 -4.68 -22.69
C VAL A 96 5.01 -5.23 -22.17
N GLU A 97 5.87 -5.73 -23.06
CA GLU A 97 7.16 -6.36 -22.69
C GLU A 97 8.29 -5.34 -22.40
N SER A 98 7.99 -4.04 -22.43
CA SER A 98 9.01 -3.00 -22.26
C SER A 98 9.26 -2.70 -20.79
N LEU A 99 10.39 -3.16 -20.26
CA LEU A 99 10.85 -2.86 -18.90
C LEU A 99 10.82 -1.36 -18.56
N VAL A 100 11.17 -0.50 -19.52
CA VAL A 100 11.15 0.96 -19.32
C VAL A 100 9.72 1.46 -19.08
N VAL A 101 8.75 0.96 -19.85
CA VAL A 101 7.34 1.33 -19.71
C VAL A 101 6.79 0.80 -18.39
N GLU A 102 7.09 -0.44 -18.03
CA GLU A 102 6.69 -1.05 -16.77
C GLU A 102 7.23 -0.26 -15.56
N LEU A 103 8.51 0.11 -15.57
CA LEU A 103 9.10 0.90 -14.49
C LEU A 103 8.46 2.28 -14.39
N ILE A 104 8.34 3.02 -15.50
CA ILE A 104 7.69 4.33 -15.50
C ILE A 104 6.26 4.22 -14.96
N TRP A 105 5.54 3.18 -15.37
CA TRP A 105 4.18 2.93 -14.93
C TRP A 105 4.12 2.58 -13.44
N ALA A 106 5.00 1.71 -12.94
CA ALA A 106 5.07 1.32 -11.54
C ALA A 106 5.34 2.52 -10.64
N PHE A 107 6.29 3.40 -11.00
CA PHE A 107 6.54 4.65 -10.28
C PHE A 107 5.32 5.58 -10.30
N PHE A 108 4.67 5.72 -11.46
CA PHE A 108 3.47 6.54 -11.59
C PHE A 108 2.33 6.02 -10.72
N VAL A 109 1.98 4.73 -10.84
CA VAL A 109 0.91 4.07 -10.06
C VAL A 109 1.18 4.20 -8.57
N THR A 110 2.40 3.92 -8.13
CA THR A 110 2.78 4.03 -6.72
C THR A 110 2.61 5.48 -6.24
N PHE A 111 3.19 6.45 -6.95
CA PHE A 111 3.09 7.85 -6.57
C PHE A 111 1.64 8.35 -6.50
N ILE A 112 0.82 8.06 -7.52
CA ILE A 112 -0.58 8.50 -7.55
C ILE A 112 -1.41 7.82 -6.45
N SER A 113 -1.08 6.59 -6.08
CA SER A 113 -1.73 5.87 -4.97
C SER A 113 -1.46 6.54 -3.62
N GLY A 114 -0.23 7.03 -3.41
CA GLY A 114 0.10 7.86 -2.26
C GLY A 114 -0.70 9.16 -2.22
N VAL A 115 -0.84 9.84 -3.37
CA VAL A 115 -1.66 11.07 -3.47
C VAL A 115 -3.13 10.78 -3.19
N PHE A 116 -3.68 9.71 -3.77
CA PHE A 116 -5.05 9.24 -3.54
C PHE A 116 -5.33 9.06 -2.04
N SER A 117 -4.47 8.31 -1.34
CA SER A 117 -4.66 8.04 0.08
C SER A 117 -4.60 9.31 0.94
N ILE A 118 -3.73 10.26 0.60
CA ILE A 118 -3.66 11.56 1.28
C ILE A 118 -4.93 12.39 1.06
N VAL A 119 -5.54 12.31 -0.12
CA VAL A 119 -6.82 12.98 -0.39
C VAL A 119 -7.94 12.32 0.41
N VAL A 120 -7.99 11.00 0.45
CA VAL A 120 -9.00 10.24 1.22
C VAL A 120 -8.90 10.55 2.71
N GLU A 121 -7.72 10.40 3.32
CA GLU A 121 -7.54 10.59 4.76
C GLU A 121 -7.92 12.01 5.19
N ARG A 122 -7.54 13.03 4.41
CA ARG A 122 -7.83 14.44 4.72
C ARG A 122 -9.31 14.75 4.67
N ASN A 123 -10.07 14.07 3.82
CA ASN A 123 -11.51 14.29 3.74
C ASN A 123 -12.26 13.55 4.84
N ILE A 124 -11.78 12.39 5.26
CA ILE A 124 -12.36 11.63 6.37
C ILE A 124 -12.04 12.29 7.72
N GLU A 125 -10.82 12.79 7.90
CA GLU A 125 -10.37 13.43 9.15
C GLU A 125 -11.19 14.69 9.52
N LYS A 126 -11.86 15.34 8.54
CA LYS A 126 -12.66 16.55 8.75
C LYS A 126 -13.90 16.33 9.62
N ARG A 127 -14.32 15.09 9.84
CA ARG A 127 -15.57 14.76 10.56
C ARG A 127 -15.29 13.80 11.71
N PRO A 128 -16.05 13.90 12.82
CA PRO A 128 -16.00 12.87 13.85
C PRO A 128 -16.47 11.54 13.25
N LEU A 129 -15.76 10.46 13.60
CA LEU A 129 -16.08 9.12 13.14
C LEU A 129 -17.03 8.46 14.14
N THR A 130 -18.04 7.76 13.62
CA THR A 130 -18.95 6.96 14.45
C THR A 130 -18.24 5.71 14.94
N ALA A 131 -18.68 5.16 16.09
CA ALA A 131 -18.10 3.94 16.64
C ALA A 131 -18.20 2.76 15.65
N SER A 132 -19.34 2.61 14.97
CA SER A 132 -19.53 1.56 13.95
C SER A 132 -18.54 1.69 12.78
N PHE A 133 -18.28 2.91 12.30
CA PHE A 133 -17.32 3.10 11.23
C PHE A 133 -15.89 2.79 11.69
N VAL A 134 -15.54 3.17 12.92
CA VAL A 134 -14.26 2.79 13.54
C VAL A 134 -14.10 1.27 13.63
N SER A 135 -15.13 0.53 14.05
CA SER A 135 -15.11 -0.94 14.09
C SER A 135 -14.85 -1.55 12.71
N VAL A 136 -15.48 -1.01 11.66
CA VAL A 136 -15.24 -1.46 10.28
C VAL A 136 -13.80 -1.21 9.86
N ILE A 137 -13.23 -0.04 10.16
CA ILE A 137 -11.83 0.28 9.83
C ILE A 137 -10.87 -0.69 10.53
N ILE A 138 -11.09 -0.96 11.82
CA ILE A 138 -10.25 -1.89 12.59
C ILE A 138 -10.31 -3.29 11.97
N LEU A 139 -11.51 -3.78 11.67
CA LEU A 139 -11.71 -5.10 11.06
C LEU A 139 -11.02 -5.18 9.70
N LEU A 140 -11.25 -4.20 8.83
CA LEU A 140 -10.65 -4.14 7.49
C LEU A 140 -9.12 -4.10 7.57
N PHE A 141 -8.56 -3.29 8.46
CA PHE A 141 -7.12 -3.19 8.64
C PHE A 141 -6.52 -4.50 9.18
N ALA A 142 -7.15 -5.12 10.17
CA ALA A 142 -6.71 -6.40 10.73
C ALA A 142 -6.75 -7.53 9.69
N VAL A 143 -7.84 -7.63 8.92
CA VAL A 143 -7.94 -8.60 7.82
C VAL A 143 -6.90 -8.31 6.74
N SER A 144 -6.63 -7.04 6.43
CA SER A 144 -5.58 -6.66 5.46
C SER A 144 -4.19 -7.10 5.89
N ILE A 145 -3.85 -6.97 7.19
CA ILE A 145 -2.57 -7.49 7.71
C ILE A 145 -2.47 -8.98 7.44
N VAL A 146 -3.47 -9.77 7.84
CA VAL A 146 -3.45 -11.22 7.63
C VAL A 146 -3.36 -11.55 6.14
N PHE A 147 -4.21 -10.93 5.32
CA PHE A 147 -4.26 -11.15 3.88
C PHE A 147 -2.90 -10.88 3.21
N PHE A 148 -2.30 -9.72 3.43
CA PHE A 148 -1.05 -9.34 2.78
C PHE A 148 0.18 -10.08 3.34
N THR A 149 0.15 -10.54 4.60
CA THR A 149 1.30 -11.25 5.19
C THR A 149 1.28 -12.76 4.95
N ALA A 150 0.10 -13.40 5.02
CA ALA A 150 0.00 -14.85 4.95
C ALA A 150 0.40 -15.39 3.56
N PHE A 151 -0.02 -14.69 2.50
CA PHE A 151 0.21 -15.13 1.12
C PHE A 151 1.65 -14.95 0.63
N SER A 152 2.52 -14.31 1.41
CA SER A 152 3.96 -14.30 1.17
C SER A 152 4.66 -15.57 1.66
N PHE A 153 4.00 -16.38 2.47
CA PHE A 153 4.51 -17.69 2.91
C PHE A 153 3.90 -18.84 2.11
N GLU A 154 2.62 -18.73 1.78
CA GLU A 154 1.88 -19.74 1.03
C GLU A 154 0.87 -19.06 0.10
N LYS A 155 1.11 -19.13 -1.21
CA LYS A 155 0.21 -18.53 -2.20
C LYS A 155 -1.17 -19.20 -2.13
N PRO A 156 -2.27 -18.46 -2.24
CA PRO A 156 -3.61 -19.05 -2.21
C PRO A 156 -3.80 -19.99 -3.40
N TRP A 157 -4.63 -21.02 -3.25
CA TRP A 157 -5.03 -21.90 -4.35
C TRP A 157 -5.93 -21.21 -5.39
N VAL A 158 -6.40 -19.99 -5.07
CA VAL A 158 -7.31 -19.22 -5.91
C VAL A 158 -6.49 -18.39 -6.89
N ASP A 159 -6.63 -18.71 -8.17
CA ASP A 159 -6.10 -17.92 -9.28
C ASP A 159 -6.82 -16.56 -9.32
N LEU A 160 -6.21 -15.54 -8.74
CA LEU A 160 -6.71 -14.18 -8.88
C LEU A 160 -6.21 -13.54 -10.17
N PHE A 161 -4.95 -13.73 -10.57
CA PHE A 161 -4.39 -13.31 -11.87
C PHE A 161 -3.08 -14.08 -12.18
N VAL A 162 -3.09 -15.03 -13.12
CA VAL A 162 -1.88 -15.77 -13.54
C VAL A 162 -1.19 -15.04 -14.69
N GLU A 163 0.14 -15.05 -14.68
CA GLU A 163 0.99 -14.81 -15.87
C GLU A 163 0.79 -15.95 -16.88
N HIS A 164 0.40 -15.61 -18.10
CA HIS A 164 0.57 -16.45 -19.27
C HIS A 164 1.61 -15.83 -20.18
#